data_AF-A0A921R2S9-F1
#
_entry.id   AF-A0A921R2S9-F1
#
_cell.length_a   1.000
_cell.length_b   1.000
_cell.length_c   1.000
_cell.angle_alpha   90.00
_cell.angle_beta   90.00
_cell.angle_gamma   90.00
#
_symmetry.space_group_name_H-M   'P 1'
#
loop_
_entity.id
_entity.type
_entity.pdbx_description
1 polymer ?
#
loop_
_entity_poly.entity_id
_entity_poly.type
_entity_poly.pdbx_seq_one_letter_code
_entity_poly.pdbx_strand_id
1 'polypeptide(L)'
;MMFQQRFTKDDSCEFKLPLSKDIRGLLSLHDMSHLNIGGEALLYKAKEFSSKHLASAIRYLEPSLAEYVRQSLDHPYHLSLMQYKARHHLTYLQSLPIRDTAVEKLAVTEFQLNKLMHQKEIQEIKRWWMDLGLVQEIPIVRDQVLKWYMWSMTTLQGYSFSRYRVEITKIIALIYVVDDIFDLVGTLEELSHFTEAVKVWNTAAADSLPSYMRSCYKALYTITNEIADMAKQEHGLNPVNHLRKAVPTAEDYLRNGVVTSGLPLTLVHIFIMLGCDQSTETLIDHMPSVISCPAKILRLWDDMGSAKDEAQEGIDGSYRDFYLMENPRCGPSDAEAHMRSLIAREWEELNRECLCRRTFSSNFTHACLNITRMISVMYSYNKEHRLLVLEDFARMLLHENTCAKPDLFHSLLVDTNVDIKSCKLDS
;
A
#
# COMPACT_ATOMS: atom_id res chain seq x y z
N MET A 1 35.57 4.59 -2.38
CA MET A 1 36.62 5.37 -3.07
C MET A 1 36.58 5.24 -4.59
N MET A 2 36.63 4.05 -5.21
CA MET A 2 36.70 3.94 -6.69
C MET A 2 35.48 4.53 -7.45
N PHE A 3 34.27 4.41 -6.92
CA PHE A 3 33.06 4.96 -7.57
C PHE A 3 33.09 6.50 -7.63
N GLN A 4 33.39 7.16 -6.50
CA GLN A 4 33.48 8.62 -6.42
C GLN A 4 34.52 9.17 -7.41
N GLN A 5 35.74 8.65 -7.40
CA GLN A 5 36.80 9.11 -8.33
C GLN A 5 36.39 8.96 -9.82
N ARG A 6 35.59 7.94 -10.14
CA ARG A 6 35.16 7.68 -11.53
C ARG A 6 34.06 8.63 -11.99
N PHE A 7 33.07 8.93 -11.15
CA PHE A 7 31.85 9.62 -11.56
C PHE A 7 31.69 11.05 -11.02
N THR A 8 32.42 11.42 -9.97
CA THR A 8 32.38 12.77 -9.39
C THR A 8 33.65 13.56 -9.68
N LYS A 9 33.54 14.89 -9.63
CA LYS A 9 34.70 15.80 -9.60
C LYS A 9 35.36 15.67 -8.23
N ASP A 10 36.68 15.53 -8.22
CA ASP A 10 37.46 15.08 -7.05
C ASP A 10 37.18 15.93 -5.79
N ASP A 11 37.07 17.26 -5.92
CA ASP A 11 37.00 18.16 -4.75
C ASP A 11 35.58 18.56 -4.31
N SER A 12 34.58 18.42 -5.17
CA SER A 12 33.21 18.92 -4.89
C SER A 12 32.17 17.83 -4.66
N CYS A 13 32.54 16.56 -4.85
CA CYS A 13 31.60 15.43 -4.89
C CYS A 13 30.41 15.68 -5.85
N GLU A 14 30.62 16.50 -6.89
CA GLU A 14 29.62 16.80 -7.92
C GLU A 14 29.76 15.83 -9.09
N PHE A 15 28.64 15.38 -9.66
CA PHE A 15 28.68 14.48 -10.82
C PHE A 15 29.30 15.16 -12.05
N LYS A 16 30.08 14.40 -12.82
CA LYS A 16 30.72 14.89 -14.06
C LYS A 16 29.64 15.21 -15.10
N LEU A 17 29.58 16.46 -15.55
CA LEU A 17 28.58 16.92 -16.52
C LEU A 17 28.46 16.07 -17.81
N PRO A 18 29.55 15.49 -18.38
CA PRO A 18 29.41 14.59 -19.53
C PRO A 18 28.47 13.39 -19.31
N LEU A 19 28.25 12.96 -18.06
CA LEU A 19 27.31 11.90 -17.71
C LEU A 19 25.86 12.28 -17.99
N SER A 20 25.55 13.58 -18.11
CA SER A 20 24.18 14.06 -18.39
C SER A 20 23.65 13.64 -19.76
N LYS A 21 24.51 13.10 -20.63
CA LYS A 21 24.16 12.64 -21.98
C LYS A 21 23.80 11.15 -22.01
N ASP A 22 24.19 10.38 -21.00
CA ASP A 22 23.91 8.94 -20.93
C ASP A 22 22.56 8.70 -20.25
N ILE A 23 21.48 8.70 -21.04
CA ILE A 23 20.11 8.52 -20.54
C ILE A 23 19.94 7.21 -19.78
N ARG A 24 20.58 6.12 -20.23
CA ARG A 24 20.47 4.80 -19.57
C ARG A 24 21.21 4.80 -18.24
N GLY A 25 22.40 5.39 -18.21
CA GLY A 25 23.16 5.60 -16.99
C GLY A 25 22.40 6.49 -15.99
N LEU A 26 21.76 7.56 -16.46
CA LEU A 26 20.93 8.44 -15.64
C LEU A 26 19.70 7.74 -15.06
N LEU A 27 18.99 6.93 -15.85
CA LEU A 27 17.86 6.12 -15.35
C LEU A 27 18.30 5.16 -14.24
N SER A 28 19.42 4.47 -14.45
CA SER A 28 19.98 3.57 -13.44
C SER A 28 20.40 4.32 -12.18
N LEU A 29 21.06 5.48 -12.34
CA LEU A 29 21.48 6.34 -11.23
C LEU A 29 20.28 6.89 -10.47
N HIS A 30 19.21 7.25 -11.18
CA HIS A 30 17.96 7.70 -10.58
C HIS A 30 17.37 6.62 -9.69
N ASP A 31 17.12 5.41 -10.22
CA ASP A 31 16.54 4.31 -9.45
C ASP A 31 17.40 3.93 -8.23
N MET A 32 18.73 3.85 -8.40
CA MET A 32 19.65 3.55 -7.29
C MET A 32 19.63 4.63 -6.20
N SER A 33 19.40 5.89 -6.55
CA SER A 33 19.37 6.99 -5.58
C SER A 33 18.24 6.88 -4.56
N HIS A 34 17.19 6.11 -4.87
CA HIS A 34 16.08 5.84 -3.97
C HIS A 34 16.35 4.75 -2.92
N LEU A 35 17.48 4.03 -3.02
CA LEU A 35 17.92 3.03 -2.04
C LEU A 35 18.66 3.63 -0.84
N ASN A 36 18.71 4.96 -0.74
CA ASN A 36 19.40 5.67 0.33
C ASN A 36 18.92 5.20 1.71
N ILE A 37 19.86 4.88 2.60
CA ILE A 37 19.56 4.43 3.97
C ILE A 37 19.63 5.56 4.99
N GLY A 38 19.93 6.80 4.58
CA GLY A 38 20.13 7.95 5.45
C GLY A 38 21.60 8.11 5.85
N GLY A 39 22.12 9.33 5.67
CA GLY A 39 23.54 9.66 5.86
C GLY A 39 24.40 9.56 4.58
N GLU A 40 23.82 9.14 3.45
CA GLU A 40 24.53 8.98 2.18
C GLU A 40 24.39 10.24 1.30
N ALA A 41 25.14 11.30 1.63
CA ALA A 41 25.11 12.58 0.92
C ALA A 41 25.20 12.46 -0.61
N LEU A 42 25.98 11.48 -1.10
CA LEU A 42 26.18 11.25 -2.53
C LEU A 42 24.90 10.77 -3.24
N LEU A 43 24.04 9.99 -2.59
CA LEU A 43 22.80 9.51 -3.20
C LEU A 43 21.77 10.62 -3.34
N TYR A 44 21.74 11.61 -2.43
CA TYR A 44 20.92 12.81 -2.65
C TYR A 44 21.39 13.61 -3.87
N LYS A 45 22.72 13.82 -4.01
CA LYS A 45 23.29 14.46 -5.20
C LYS A 45 23.01 13.65 -6.46
N ALA A 46 23.04 12.33 -6.38
CA ALA A 46 22.72 11.43 -7.50
C ALA A 46 21.26 11.59 -7.93
N LYS A 47 20.33 11.65 -6.95
CA LYS A 47 18.91 11.90 -7.19
C LYS A 47 18.68 13.24 -7.87
N GLU A 48 19.27 14.31 -7.35
CA GLU A 48 19.14 15.66 -7.93
C GLU A 48 19.70 15.71 -9.36
N PHE A 49 20.94 15.24 -9.55
CA PHE A 49 21.60 15.24 -10.85
C PHE A 49 20.82 14.43 -11.89
N SER A 50 20.45 13.19 -11.55
CA SER A 50 19.72 12.32 -12.46
C SER A 50 18.34 12.84 -12.80
N SER A 51 17.56 13.27 -11.81
CA SER A 51 16.18 13.75 -12.03
C SER A 51 16.17 14.99 -12.91
N LYS A 52 17.06 15.96 -12.64
CA LYS A 52 17.19 17.19 -13.41
C LYS A 52 17.55 16.93 -14.87
N HIS A 53 18.54 16.07 -15.11
CA HIS A 53 19.01 15.81 -16.47
C HIS A 53 18.05 14.93 -17.28
N LEU A 54 17.41 13.94 -16.65
CA LEU A 54 16.34 13.17 -17.27
C LEU A 54 15.15 14.05 -17.65
N ALA A 55 14.66 14.90 -16.74
CA ALA A 55 13.53 15.80 -17.00
C ALA A 55 13.82 16.77 -18.16
N SER A 56 15.05 17.30 -18.22
CA SER A 56 15.48 18.17 -19.32
C SER A 56 15.54 17.42 -20.67
N ALA A 57 15.98 16.15 -20.64
CA ALA A 57 16.15 15.35 -21.84
C ALA A 57 14.83 14.96 -22.52
N ILE A 58 13.73 14.78 -21.77
CA ILE A 58 12.43 14.26 -22.27
C ILE A 58 12.01 14.87 -23.62
N ARG A 59 12.14 16.18 -23.80
CA ARG A 59 11.69 16.90 -25.02
C ARG A 59 12.51 16.59 -26.27
N TYR A 60 13.66 15.93 -26.12
CA TYR A 60 14.60 15.60 -27.20
C TYR A 60 14.71 14.09 -27.44
N LEU A 61 13.95 13.27 -26.72
CA LEU A 61 13.96 11.81 -26.85
C LEU A 61 12.89 11.34 -27.82
N GLU A 62 13.13 10.19 -28.45
CA GLU A 62 12.11 9.46 -29.19
C GLU A 62 10.87 9.23 -28.33
N PRO A 63 9.63 9.28 -28.88
CA PRO A 63 8.40 9.29 -28.10
C PRO A 63 8.29 8.16 -27.06
N SER A 64 8.65 6.92 -27.42
CA SER A 64 8.57 5.78 -26.50
C SER A 64 9.58 5.86 -25.36
N LEU A 65 10.80 6.35 -25.61
CA LEU A 65 11.81 6.57 -24.59
C LEU A 65 11.47 7.77 -23.72
N ALA A 66 10.94 8.86 -24.31
CA ALA A 66 10.47 10.02 -23.58
C ALA A 66 9.38 9.65 -22.57
N GLU A 67 8.44 8.80 -22.98
CA GLU A 67 7.39 8.28 -22.11
C GLU A 67 7.96 7.38 -21.01
N TYR A 68 8.88 6.46 -21.34
CA TYR A 68 9.54 5.61 -20.35
C TYR A 68 10.33 6.42 -19.30
N VAL A 69 11.00 7.48 -19.73
CA VAL A 69 11.73 8.40 -18.83
C VAL A 69 10.76 9.15 -17.93
N ARG A 70 9.65 9.69 -18.48
CA ARG A 70 8.62 10.38 -17.69
C ARG A 70 8.05 9.46 -16.61
N GLN A 71 7.62 8.26 -16.99
CA GLN A 71 7.11 7.26 -16.07
C GLN A 71 8.14 6.84 -15.01
N SER A 72 9.44 6.84 -15.34
CA SER A 72 10.49 6.50 -14.37
C SER A 72 10.74 7.60 -13.35
N LEU A 73 10.57 8.87 -13.73
CA LEU A 73 10.66 10.01 -12.82
C LEU A 73 9.43 10.10 -11.90
N ASP A 74 8.24 9.86 -12.45
CA ASP A 74 6.98 9.90 -11.68
C ASP A 74 6.88 8.69 -10.74
N HIS A 75 7.36 7.53 -11.20
CA HIS A 75 7.32 6.25 -10.48
C HIS A 75 8.71 5.59 -10.45
N PRO A 76 9.62 6.02 -9.54
CA PRO A 76 10.93 5.40 -9.36
C PRO A 76 10.81 3.94 -8.95
N TYR A 77 11.69 3.08 -9.46
CA TYR A 77 11.54 1.63 -9.33
C TYR A 77 11.42 1.15 -7.88
N HIS A 78 12.25 1.69 -6.98
CA HIS A 78 12.26 1.29 -5.57
C HIS A 78 11.01 1.73 -4.79
N LEU A 79 10.37 2.82 -5.20
CA LEU A 79 9.20 3.40 -4.52
C LEU A 79 7.86 2.98 -5.17
N SER A 80 7.91 2.16 -6.22
CA SER A 80 6.75 1.83 -7.04
C SER A 80 6.44 0.35 -7.03
N LEU A 81 5.19 0.02 -7.33
CA LEU A 81 4.74 -1.36 -7.45
C LEU A 81 5.46 -2.07 -8.61
N MET A 82 6.00 -3.25 -8.31
CA MET A 82 6.82 -4.00 -9.27
C MET A 82 6.05 -4.39 -10.53
N GLN A 83 4.79 -4.83 -10.39
CA GLN A 83 3.95 -5.18 -11.53
C GLN A 83 3.64 -3.98 -12.42
N TYR A 84 3.43 -2.79 -11.83
CA TYR A 84 3.27 -1.54 -12.57
C TYR A 84 4.54 -1.26 -13.39
N LYS A 85 5.72 -1.26 -12.75
CA LYS A 85 7.00 -1.03 -13.42
C LYS A 85 7.28 -2.05 -14.52
N ALA A 86 7.01 -3.34 -14.27
CA ALA A 86 7.21 -4.41 -15.23
C ALA A 86 6.37 -4.22 -16.50
N ARG A 87 5.11 -3.79 -16.36
CA ARG A 87 4.23 -3.51 -17.50
C ARG A 87 4.74 -2.33 -18.33
N HIS A 88 5.10 -1.23 -17.68
CA HIS A 88 5.66 -0.05 -18.37
C HIS A 88 6.99 -0.35 -19.07
N HIS A 89 7.84 -1.14 -18.42
CA HIS A 89 9.08 -1.62 -19.02
C HIS A 89 8.82 -2.53 -20.23
N LEU A 90 7.86 -3.46 -20.13
CA LEU A 90 7.47 -4.32 -21.25
C LEU A 90 6.96 -3.50 -22.44
N THR A 91 6.10 -2.51 -22.21
CA THR A 91 5.62 -1.60 -23.26
C THR A 91 6.78 -0.89 -23.96
N TYR A 92 7.76 -0.42 -23.20
CA TYR A 92 8.95 0.20 -23.77
C TYR A 92 9.79 -0.81 -24.57
N LEU A 93 10.04 -2.01 -24.05
CA LEU A 93 10.77 -3.06 -24.76
C LEU A 93 10.10 -3.45 -26.08
N GLN A 94 8.78 -3.57 -26.10
CA GLN A 94 8.00 -3.88 -27.29
C GLN A 94 8.05 -2.77 -28.36
N SER A 95 8.41 -1.55 -27.97
CA SER A 95 8.61 -0.42 -28.89
C SER A 95 10.00 -0.42 -29.55
N LEU A 96 10.95 -1.23 -29.06
CA LEU A 96 12.32 -1.25 -29.56
C LEU A 96 12.42 -2.02 -30.89
N PRO A 97 13.37 -1.67 -31.77
CA PRO A 97 13.59 -2.40 -33.02
C PRO A 97 14.09 -3.83 -32.82
N ILE A 98 14.89 -4.06 -31.77
CA ILE A 98 15.44 -5.37 -31.41
C ILE A 98 14.65 -5.88 -30.22
N ARG A 99 13.92 -6.97 -30.42
CA ARG A 99 12.99 -7.54 -29.43
C ARG A 99 13.41 -8.94 -29.01
N ASP A 100 13.34 -9.20 -27.71
CA ASP A 100 13.39 -10.55 -27.17
C ASP A 100 11.97 -11.08 -26.99
N THR A 101 11.46 -11.72 -28.05
CA THR A 101 10.09 -12.25 -28.07
C THR A 101 9.86 -13.37 -27.04
N ALA A 102 10.90 -14.06 -26.58
CA ALA A 102 10.78 -15.11 -25.58
C ALA A 102 10.50 -14.51 -24.20
N VAL A 103 11.27 -13.48 -23.81
CA VAL A 103 11.06 -12.74 -22.56
C VAL A 103 9.70 -12.04 -22.57
N GLU A 104 9.32 -11.41 -23.68
CA GLU A 104 8.01 -10.76 -23.80
C GLU A 104 6.86 -11.78 -23.65
N LYS A 105 6.95 -12.93 -24.30
CA LYS A 105 5.94 -13.99 -24.20
C LYS A 105 5.83 -14.51 -22.77
N LEU A 106 6.96 -14.71 -22.09
CA LEU A 106 6.99 -15.14 -20.70
C LEU A 106 6.29 -14.10 -19.80
N ALA A 107 6.66 -12.82 -19.93
CA ALA A 107 6.06 -11.74 -19.15
C ALA A 107 4.54 -11.62 -19.37
N VAL A 108 4.09 -11.64 -20.62
CA VAL A 108 2.64 -11.60 -20.95
C VAL A 108 1.91 -12.80 -20.36
N THR A 109 2.49 -14.00 -20.46
CA THR A 109 1.90 -15.22 -19.90
C THR A 109 1.79 -15.13 -18.38
N GLU A 110 2.83 -14.65 -17.70
CA GLU A 110 2.83 -14.45 -16.25
C GLU A 110 1.78 -13.42 -15.82
N PHE A 111 1.64 -12.30 -16.53
CA PHE A 111 0.58 -11.33 -16.27
C PHE A 111 -0.83 -11.93 -16.41
N GLN A 112 -1.05 -12.76 -17.43
CA GLN A 112 -2.33 -13.45 -17.63
C GLN A 112 -2.64 -14.44 -16.51
N LEU A 113 -1.67 -15.25 -16.11
CA LEU A 113 -1.86 -16.22 -15.03
C LEU A 113 -2.10 -15.52 -13.68
N ASN A 114 -1.34 -14.45 -13.38
CA ASN A 114 -1.53 -13.67 -12.15
C ASN A 114 -2.93 -13.06 -12.11
N LYS A 115 -3.37 -12.48 -13.23
CA LYS A 115 -4.72 -11.94 -13.35
C LYS A 115 -5.79 -13.00 -13.09
N LEU A 116 -5.72 -14.19 -13.71
CA LEU A 116 -6.70 -15.26 -13.49
C LEU A 116 -6.76 -15.71 -12.03
N MET A 117 -5.61 -15.77 -11.37
CA MET A 117 -5.53 -16.06 -9.93
C MET A 117 -6.21 -14.96 -9.12
N HIS A 118 -5.88 -13.69 -9.37
CA HIS A 118 -6.47 -12.57 -8.66
C HIS A 118 -7.99 -12.45 -8.87
N GLN A 119 -8.47 -12.81 -10.07
CA GLN A 119 -9.90 -12.90 -10.37
C GLN A 119 -10.60 -13.99 -9.56
N LYS A 120 -9.95 -15.12 -9.28
CA LYS A 120 -10.52 -16.16 -8.40
C LYS A 120 -10.57 -15.68 -6.95
N GLU A 121 -9.49 -15.07 -6.47
CA GLU A 121 -9.38 -14.52 -5.12
C GLU A 121 -10.47 -13.46 -4.85
N ILE A 122 -10.66 -12.50 -5.76
CA ILE A 122 -11.67 -11.45 -5.58
C ILE A 122 -13.10 -12.02 -5.57
N GLN A 123 -13.39 -13.08 -6.32
CA GLN A 123 -14.70 -13.73 -6.31
C GLN A 123 -14.95 -14.51 -5.01
N GLU A 124 -13.90 -15.05 -4.39
CA GLU A 124 -13.98 -15.65 -3.06
C GLU A 124 -14.23 -14.59 -1.99
N ILE A 125 -13.46 -13.50 -2.02
CA ILE A 125 -13.60 -12.39 -1.07
C ILE A 125 -14.98 -11.74 -1.18
N LYS A 126 -15.50 -11.54 -2.40
CA LYS A 126 -16.85 -10.98 -2.60
C LYS A 126 -17.93 -11.87 -2.01
N ARG A 127 -17.84 -13.20 -2.20
CA ARG A 127 -18.79 -14.14 -1.60
C ARG A 127 -18.73 -14.08 -0.08
N TRP A 128 -17.52 -14.17 0.48
CA TRP A 128 -17.30 -14.02 1.93
C TRP A 128 -17.89 -12.71 2.46
N TRP A 129 -17.65 -11.58 1.79
CA TRP A 129 -18.14 -10.28 2.21
C TRP A 129 -19.67 -10.18 2.19
N MET A 130 -20.32 -10.71 1.14
CA MET A 130 -21.78 -10.76 1.09
C MET A 130 -22.37 -11.69 2.14
N ASP A 131 -21.76 -12.85 2.38
CA ASP A 131 -22.19 -13.81 3.40
C ASP A 131 -22.04 -13.23 4.83
N LEU A 132 -21.08 -12.32 5.03
CA LEU A 132 -20.85 -11.65 6.30
C LEU A 132 -21.98 -10.67 6.68
N GLY A 133 -22.66 -10.07 5.69
CA GLY A 133 -23.87 -9.27 5.91
C GLY A 133 -23.68 -7.90 6.58
N LEU A 134 -22.44 -7.46 6.83
CA LEU A 134 -22.18 -6.22 7.58
C LEU A 134 -22.66 -4.95 6.89
N VAL A 135 -22.63 -4.90 5.56
CA VAL A 135 -23.12 -3.73 4.78
C VAL A 135 -24.60 -3.50 5.01
N GLN A 136 -25.39 -4.58 5.15
CA GLN A 136 -26.83 -4.48 5.40
C GLN A 136 -27.12 -4.02 6.83
N GLU A 137 -26.28 -4.40 7.80
CA GLU A 137 -26.41 -3.98 9.20
C GLU A 137 -25.87 -2.56 9.45
N ILE A 138 -24.87 -2.13 8.69
CA ILE A 138 -24.18 -0.84 8.84
C ILE A 138 -24.09 -0.13 7.48
N PRO A 139 -25.19 0.44 6.95
CA PRO A 139 -25.21 0.95 5.58
C PRO A 139 -24.23 2.10 5.28
N ILE A 140 -23.70 2.75 6.32
CA ILE A 140 -22.75 3.86 6.21
C ILE A 140 -21.29 3.41 6.10
N VAL A 141 -20.96 2.15 6.42
CA VAL A 141 -19.57 1.67 6.27
C VAL A 141 -19.23 1.54 4.79
N ARG A 142 -17.96 1.80 4.48
CA ARG A 142 -17.40 1.66 3.15
C ARG A 142 -17.59 0.22 2.65
N ASP A 143 -18.10 0.06 1.43
CA ASP A 143 -18.18 -1.21 0.70
C ASP A 143 -17.21 -1.20 -0.49
N GLN A 144 -15.91 -1.33 -0.18
CA GLN A 144 -14.83 -1.12 -1.14
C GLN A 144 -13.95 -2.38 -1.31
N VAL A 145 -14.58 -3.56 -1.43
CA VAL A 145 -13.91 -4.87 -1.52
C VAL A 145 -12.72 -4.91 -2.48
N LEU A 146 -12.84 -4.28 -3.66
CA LEU A 146 -11.75 -4.23 -4.62
C LEU A 146 -10.55 -3.41 -4.12
N LYS A 147 -10.79 -2.26 -3.48
CA LYS A 147 -9.75 -1.40 -2.89
C LYS A 147 -9.03 -2.15 -1.77
N TRP A 148 -9.77 -2.83 -0.90
CA TRP A 148 -9.20 -3.65 0.18
C TRP A 148 -8.35 -4.79 -0.36
N TYR A 149 -8.82 -5.47 -1.40
CA TYR A 149 -8.08 -6.55 -2.03
C TYR A 149 -6.77 -6.07 -2.67
N MET A 150 -6.73 -4.88 -3.26
CA MET A 150 -5.52 -4.34 -3.90
C MET A 150 -4.36 -4.15 -2.92
N TRP A 151 -4.62 -3.84 -1.65
CA TRP A 151 -3.60 -3.84 -0.61
C TRP A 151 -2.95 -5.22 -0.48
N SER A 152 -3.75 -6.29 -0.35
CA SER A 152 -3.22 -7.65 -0.22
C SER A 152 -2.48 -8.12 -1.47
N MET A 153 -3.05 -7.84 -2.65
CA MET A 153 -2.54 -8.23 -3.96
C MET A 153 -1.14 -7.70 -4.21
N THR A 154 -0.92 -6.44 -3.88
CA THR A 154 0.36 -5.77 -4.11
C THR A 154 1.39 -6.14 -3.05
N THR A 155 0.96 -6.35 -1.81
CA THR A 155 1.80 -6.70 -0.66
C THR A 155 2.44 -8.07 -0.81
N LEU A 156 1.64 -9.11 -1.07
CA LEU A 156 2.09 -10.51 -1.14
C LEU A 156 2.07 -10.99 -2.59
N GLN A 157 3.23 -11.03 -3.24
CA GLN A 157 3.37 -11.37 -4.66
C GLN A 157 3.76 -12.85 -4.86
N GLY A 158 3.10 -13.51 -5.82
CA GLY A 158 3.37 -14.90 -6.19
C GLY A 158 2.23 -15.87 -5.83
N TYR A 159 2.21 -17.02 -6.51
CA TYR A 159 1.13 -18.01 -6.40
C TYR A 159 1.00 -18.63 -5.01
N SER A 160 2.13 -18.87 -4.35
CA SER A 160 2.18 -19.48 -3.02
C SER A 160 1.47 -18.66 -1.95
N PHE A 161 1.24 -17.35 -2.19
CA PHE A 161 0.60 -16.46 -1.23
C PHE A 161 -0.89 -16.22 -1.49
N SER A 162 -1.52 -17.00 -2.37
CA SER A 162 -2.94 -16.83 -2.74
C SER A 162 -3.89 -16.83 -1.54
N ARG A 163 -3.80 -17.86 -0.70
CA ARG A 163 -4.59 -17.96 0.54
C ARG A 163 -4.37 -16.78 1.48
N TYR A 164 -3.11 -16.39 1.67
CA TYR A 164 -2.71 -15.28 2.53
C TYR A 164 -3.29 -13.95 2.07
N ARG A 165 -3.40 -13.72 0.77
CA ARG A 165 -4.05 -12.53 0.21
C ARG A 165 -5.54 -12.48 0.50
N VAL A 166 -6.23 -13.63 0.39
CA VAL A 166 -7.65 -13.73 0.74
C VAL A 166 -7.84 -13.39 2.22
N GLU A 167 -7.09 -14.03 3.12
CA GLU A 167 -7.26 -13.80 4.56
C GLU A 167 -6.89 -12.39 5.01
N ILE A 168 -5.77 -11.83 4.51
CA ILE A 168 -5.40 -10.47 4.89
C ILE A 168 -6.38 -9.43 4.35
N THR A 169 -7.05 -9.70 3.22
CA THR A 169 -8.12 -8.82 2.73
C THR A 169 -9.28 -8.78 3.71
N LYS A 170 -9.62 -9.89 4.37
CA LYS A 170 -10.67 -9.91 5.39
C LYS A 170 -10.30 -9.02 6.58
N ILE A 171 -9.03 -9.07 7.03
CA ILE A 171 -8.53 -8.20 8.10
C ILE A 171 -8.56 -6.73 7.67
N ILE A 172 -8.12 -6.41 6.45
CA ILE A 172 -8.15 -5.05 5.93
C ILE A 172 -9.59 -4.53 5.86
N ALA A 173 -10.53 -5.34 5.36
CA ALA A 173 -11.95 -4.97 5.31
C ALA A 173 -12.48 -4.64 6.72
N LEU A 174 -12.17 -5.47 7.72
CA LEU A 174 -12.58 -5.21 9.10
C LEU A 174 -11.95 -3.95 9.70
N ILE A 175 -10.70 -3.63 9.34
CA ILE A 175 -10.06 -2.37 9.76
C ILE A 175 -10.89 -1.19 9.25
N TYR A 176 -11.24 -1.16 7.96
CA TYR A 176 -12.09 -0.10 7.40
C TYR A 176 -13.47 -0.02 8.06
N VAL A 177 -14.10 -1.17 8.34
CA VAL A 177 -15.41 -1.20 9.04
C VAL A 177 -15.30 -0.66 10.46
N VAL A 178 -14.27 -1.04 11.21
CA VAL A 178 -14.05 -0.56 12.57
C VAL A 178 -13.77 0.94 12.56
N ASP A 179 -12.95 1.42 11.64
CA ASP A 179 -12.68 2.84 11.41
C ASP A 179 -13.98 3.63 11.18
N ASP A 180 -14.84 3.18 10.27
CA ASP A 180 -16.15 3.80 10.02
C ASP A 180 -17.09 3.77 11.24
N ILE A 181 -17.07 2.68 12.01
CA ILE A 181 -17.84 2.59 13.26
C ILE A 181 -17.34 3.64 14.25
N PHE A 182 -16.03 3.81 14.37
CA PHE A 182 -15.42 4.75 15.33
C PHE A 182 -15.64 6.20 14.94
N ASP A 183 -15.59 6.52 13.65
CA ASP A 183 -15.62 7.91 13.18
C ASP A 183 -17.02 8.41 12.82
N LEU A 184 -17.92 7.52 12.35
CA LEU A 184 -19.18 7.95 11.74
C LEU A 184 -20.43 7.56 12.54
N VAL A 185 -20.36 6.53 13.39
CA VAL A 185 -21.58 5.90 13.94
C VAL A 185 -21.57 5.76 15.46
N GLY A 186 -20.48 5.25 16.03
CA GLY A 186 -20.41 4.81 17.40
C GLY A 186 -20.42 5.98 18.38
N THR A 187 -21.24 5.89 19.42
CA THR A 187 -21.15 6.81 20.55
C THR A 187 -19.95 6.46 21.44
N LEU A 188 -19.40 7.45 22.16
CA LEU A 188 -18.25 7.21 23.06
C LEU A 188 -18.49 6.06 24.06
N GLU A 189 -19.72 5.92 24.56
CA GLU A 189 -20.10 4.82 25.46
C GLU A 189 -20.10 3.47 24.75
N GLU A 190 -20.67 3.37 23.54
CA GLU A 190 -20.66 2.15 22.75
C GLU A 190 -19.24 1.73 22.34
N LEU A 191 -18.41 2.69 21.93
CA LEU A 191 -17.00 2.46 21.57
C LEU A 191 -16.18 1.97 22.78
N SER A 192 -16.46 2.49 23.97
CA SER A 192 -15.86 2.00 25.22
C SER A 192 -16.24 0.55 25.49
N HIS A 193 -17.52 0.18 25.33
CA HIS A 193 -17.97 -1.20 25.48
C HIS A 193 -17.38 -2.14 24.42
N PHE A 194 -17.29 -1.70 23.15
CA PHE A 194 -16.65 -2.46 22.08
C PHE A 194 -15.18 -2.74 22.40
N THR A 195 -14.48 -1.73 22.91
CA THR A 195 -13.08 -1.84 23.32
C THR A 195 -12.89 -2.83 24.46
N GLU A 196 -13.77 -2.81 25.45
CA GLU A 196 -13.71 -3.77 26.54
C GLU A 196 -13.95 -5.20 26.04
N ALA A 197 -14.88 -5.38 25.09
CA ALA A 197 -15.10 -6.69 24.47
C ALA A 197 -13.86 -7.20 23.71
N VAL A 198 -13.12 -6.31 23.03
CA VAL A 198 -11.85 -6.64 22.36
C VAL A 198 -10.77 -7.02 23.39
N LYS A 199 -10.67 -6.32 24.52
CA LYS A 199 -9.71 -6.65 25.59
C LYS A 199 -9.98 -8.02 26.21
N VAL A 200 -11.26 -8.32 26.48
CA VAL A 200 -11.69 -9.60 27.07
C VAL A 200 -11.52 -10.75 26.08
N TRP A 201 -11.82 -10.52 24.80
CA TRP A 201 -11.63 -11.46 23.69
C TRP A 201 -12.33 -12.82 23.89
N ASN A 202 -13.64 -12.81 24.08
CA ASN A 202 -14.46 -14.02 24.12
C ASN A 202 -15.84 -13.78 23.47
N THR A 203 -16.50 -14.86 23.05
CA THR A 203 -17.78 -14.77 22.33
C THR A 203 -18.91 -14.14 23.15
N ALA A 204 -18.90 -14.31 24.48
CA ALA A 204 -19.91 -13.74 25.39
C ALA A 204 -19.77 -12.22 25.56
N ALA A 205 -18.57 -11.67 25.36
CA ALA A 205 -18.33 -10.22 25.44
C ALA A 205 -19.10 -9.44 24.36
N ALA A 206 -19.52 -10.12 23.29
CA ALA A 206 -20.33 -9.54 22.24
C ALA A 206 -21.79 -9.29 22.67
N ASP A 207 -22.28 -9.96 23.72
CA ASP A 207 -23.71 -9.96 24.08
C ASP A 207 -24.17 -8.64 24.68
N SER A 208 -23.25 -7.87 25.27
CA SER A 208 -23.51 -6.52 25.78
C SER A 208 -23.41 -5.43 24.71
N LEU A 209 -22.97 -5.76 23.48
CA LEU A 209 -22.81 -4.79 22.41
C LEU A 209 -24.13 -4.57 21.64
N PRO A 210 -24.33 -3.36 21.08
CA PRO A 210 -25.35 -3.10 20.07
C PRO A 210 -25.25 -4.11 18.91
N SER A 211 -26.36 -4.35 18.22
CA SER A 211 -26.44 -5.41 17.18
C SER A 211 -25.33 -5.28 16.13
N TYR A 212 -25.10 -4.08 15.62
CA TYR A 212 -24.09 -3.85 14.58
C TYR A 212 -22.65 -4.07 15.07
N MET A 213 -22.31 -3.57 16.26
CA MET A 213 -21.02 -3.79 16.91
C MET A 213 -20.81 -5.25 17.28
N ARG A 214 -21.87 -5.97 17.66
CA ARG A 214 -21.82 -7.39 17.95
C ARG A 214 -21.47 -8.20 16.71
N SER A 215 -22.08 -7.91 15.56
CA SER A 215 -21.77 -8.58 14.30
C SER A 215 -20.34 -8.29 13.86
N CYS A 216 -19.90 -7.03 13.93
CA CYS A 216 -18.52 -6.64 13.66
C CYS A 216 -17.52 -7.36 14.58
N TYR A 217 -17.78 -7.38 15.89
CA TYR A 217 -16.94 -8.08 16.86
C TYR A 217 -16.85 -9.59 16.59
N LYS A 218 -17.99 -10.24 16.29
CA LYS A 218 -18.02 -11.66 15.96
C LYS A 218 -17.23 -11.97 14.69
N ALA A 219 -17.32 -11.10 13.67
CA ALA A 219 -16.53 -11.22 12.46
C ALA A 219 -15.02 -11.13 12.78
N LEU A 220 -14.61 -10.09 13.52
CA LEU A 220 -13.23 -9.90 13.98
C LEU A 220 -12.71 -11.12 14.75
N TYR A 221 -13.47 -11.56 15.76
CA TYR A 221 -13.12 -12.73 16.57
C TYR A 221 -12.95 -13.98 15.71
N THR A 222 -13.89 -14.25 14.80
CA THR A 222 -13.87 -15.45 13.95
C THR A 222 -12.65 -15.45 13.03
N ILE A 223 -12.44 -14.36 12.27
CA ILE A 223 -11.39 -14.28 11.26
C ILE A 223 -10.00 -14.33 11.91
N THR A 224 -9.80 -13.63 13.03
CA THR A 224 -8.53 -13.69 13.76
C THR A 224 -8.24 -15.10 14.28
N ASN A 225 -9.24 -15.83 14.77
CA ASN A 225 -9.05 -17.22 15.20
C ASN A 225 -8.81 -18.17 14.01
N GLU A 226 -9.48 -17.98 12.87
CA GLU A 226 -9.22 -18.75 11.63
C GLU A 226 -7.78 -18.59 11.14
N ILE A 227 -7.26 -17.35 11.16
CA ILE A 227 -5.85 -17.07 10.83
C ILE A 227 -4.91 -17.73 11.85
N ALA A 228 -5.27 -17.70 13.12
CA ALA A 228 -4.46 -18.33 14.16
C ALA A 228 -4.39 -19.86 13.99
N ASP A 229 -5.53 -20.49 13.67
CA ASP A 229 -5.61 -21.92 13.39
C ASP A 229 -4.85 -22.28 12.12
N MET A 230 -4.92 -21.44 11.08
CA MET A 230 -4.11 -21.58 9.87
C MET A 230 -2.61 -21.56 10.18
N ALA A 231 -2.14 -20.54 10.91
CA ALA A 231 -0.75 -20.43 11.30
C ALA A 231 -0.30 -21.61 12.17
N LYS A 232 -1.18 -22.11 13.05
CA LYS A 232 -0.92 -23.30 13.86
C LYS A 232 -0.81 -24.58 13.04
N GLN A 233 -1.67 -24.75 12.03
CA GLN A 233 -1.62 -25.91 11.14
C GLN A 233 -0.37 -25.89 10.26
N GLU A 234 0.02 -24.73 9.75
CA GLU A 234 1.15 -24.58 8.83
C GLU A 234 2.50 -24.56 9.54
N HIS A 235 2.58 -23.96 10.74
CA HIS A 235 3.84 -23.67 11.44
C HIS A 235 3.95 -24.28 12.84
N GLY A 236 2.89 -24.92 13.35
CA GLY A 236 2.88 -25.61 14.65
C GLY A 236 2.71 -24.73 15.89
N LEU A 237 2.60 -23.41 15.72
CA LEU A 237 2.52 -22.42 16.81
C LEU A 237 1.12 -21.82 16.89
N ASN A 238 0.57 -21.65 18.10
CA ASN A 238 -0.74 -21.00 18.28
C ASN A 238 -0.55 -19.49 18.57
N PRO A 239 -0.79 -18.59 17.59
CA PRO A 239 -0.55 -17.17 17.77
C PRO A 239 -1.75 -16.41 18.35
N VAL A 240 -2.85 -17.08 18.74
CA VAL A 240 -4.10 -16.41 19.20
C VAL A 240 -3.81 -15.34 20.26
N ASN A 241 -2.96 -15.63 21.23
CA ASN A 241 -2.62 -14.67 22.29
C ASN A 241 -1.87 -13.44 21.76
N HIS A 242 -1.02 -13.61 20.74
CA HIS A 242 -0.31 -12.52 20.09
C HIS A 242 -1.26 -11.68 19.22
N LEU A 243 -2.12 -12.33 18.43
CA LEU A 243 -3.09 -11.64 17.59
C LEU A 243 -4.05 -10.80 18.42
N ARG A 244 -4.54 -11.32 19.55
CA ARG A 244 -5.36 -10.57 20.50
C ARG A 244 -4.64 -9.31 21.01
N LYS A 245 -3.36 -9.43 21.40
CA LYS A 245 -2.57 -8.29 21.89
C LYS A 245 -2.31 -7.23 20.82
N ALA A 246 -2.31 -7.62 19.54
CA ALA A 246 -2.02 -6.72 18.43
C ALA A 246 -3.22 -5.84 18.03
N VAL A 247 -4.45 -6.21 18.40
CA VAL A 247 -5.65 -5.43 18.09
C VAL A 247 -5.59 -4.09 18.83
N PRO A 248 -5.62 -2.94 18.13
CA PRO A 248 -5.62 -1.63 18.76
C PRO A 248 -6.80 -1.43 19.71
N THR A 249 -6.58 -0.71 20.80
CA THR A 249 -7.66 -0.25 21.69
C THR A 249 -8.22 1.10 21.21
N ALA A 250 -9.43 1.50 21.64
CA ALA A 250 -9.94 2.85 21.39
C ALA A 250 -9.02 3.97 21.92
N GLU A 251 -8.31 3.73 23.00
CA GLU A 251 -7.36 4.69 23.56
C GLU A 251 -6.15 4.86 22.63
N ASP A 252 -5.65 3.77 22.03
CA ASP A 252 -4.64 3.84 20.97
C ASP A 252 -5.19 4.54 19.73
N TYR A 253 -6.48 4.34 19.45
CA TYR A 253 -7.19 5.04 18.38
C TYR A 253 -7.18 6.57 18.60
N LEU A 254 -7.54 7.02 19.80
CA LEU A 254 -7.65 8.45 20.10
C LEU A 254 -6.30 9.15 20.34
N ARG A 255 -5.21 8.40 20.60
CA ARG A 255 -3.90 8.99 20.98
C ARG A 255 -2.78 8.78 19.99
N ASN A 256 -2.88 7.87 19.02
CA ASN A 256 -1.75 7.52 18.16
C ASN A 256 -2.13 7.26 16.70
N GLY A 257 -1.92 8.28 15.85
CA GLY A 257 -2.13 8.19 14.40
C GLY A 257 -1.41 7.02 13.70
N VAL A 258 -0.28 6.53 14.23
CA VAL A 258 0.45 5.41 13.61
C VAL A 258 -0.27 4.07 13.85
N VAL A 259 -0.77 3.86 15.07
CA VAL A 259 -1.50 2.63 15.43
C VAL A 259 -2.88 2.62 14.78
N THR A 260 -3.56 3.78 14.75
CA THR A 260 -4.91 3.93 14.18
C THR A 260 -4.98 3.62 12.70
N SER A 261 -3.88 3.77 11.96
CA SER A 261 -3.83 3.45 10.53
C SER A 261 -4.21 2.01 10.19
N GLY A 262 -4.27 1.10 11.17
CA GLY A 262 -4.54 -0.32 10.98
C GLY A 262 -3.41 -1.09 10.27
N LEU A 263 -2.38 -0.39 9.76
CA LEU A 263 -1.25 -1.00 9.08
C LEU A 263 -0.40 -1.88 10.01
N PRO A 264 -0.10 -1.48 11.26
CA PRO A 264 0.62 -2.36 12.18
C PRO A 264 -0.11 -3.68 12.41
N LEU A 265 -1.44 -3.64 12.60
CA LEU A 265 -2.27 -4.82 12.76
C LEU A 265 -2.19 -5.73 11.53
N THR A 266 -2.29 -5.15 10.34
CA THR A 266 -2.17 -5.86 9.06
C THR A 266 -0.80 -6.55 8.95
N LEU A 267 0.29 -5.85 9.27
CA LEU A 267 1.65 -6.40 9.22
C LEU A 267 1.89 -7.49 10.26
N VAL A 268 1.31 -7.38 11.47
CA VAL A 268 1.36 -8.45 12.48
C VAL A 268 0.67 -9.72 11.98
N HIS A 269 -0.51 -9.60 11.35
CA HIS A 269 -1.19 -10.74 10.75
C HIS A 269 -0.36 -11.39 9.64
N ILE A 270 0.26 -10.60 8.76
CA ILE A 270 1.19 -11.10 7.74
C ILE A 270 2.38 -11.83 8.37
N PHE A 271 3.00 -11.22 9.39
CA PHE A 271 4.15 -11.80 10.09
C PHE A 271 3.83 -13.19 10.65
N ILE A 272 2.67 -13.31 11.29
CA ILE A 272 2.19 -14.55 11.91
C ILE A 272 1.85 -15.60 10.86
N MET A 273 1.12 -15.23 9.80
CA MET A 273 0.81 -16.17 8.73
C MET A 273 2.09 -16.68 8.05
N LEU A 274 3.13 -15.86 7.91
CA LEU A 274 4.42 -16.27 7.35
C LEU A 274 5.27 -17.18 8.28
N GLY A 275 4.77 -17.55 9.47
CA GLY A 275 5.43 -18.53 10.35
C GLY A 275 6.65 -17.99 11.08
N CYS A 276 6.70 -16.69 11.35
CA CYS A 276 7.85 -16.08 12.02
C CYS A 276 7.70 -16.16 13.56
N ASP A 277 8.43 -17.07 14.20
CA ASP A 277 8.24 -17.45 15.62
C ASP A 277 8.86 -16.46 16.65
N GLN A 278 10.14 -16.15 16.49
CA GLN A 278 10.99 -15.70 17.62
C GLN A 278 10.78 -14.26 18.13
N SER A 279 9.91 -13.46 17.50
CA SER A 279 9.81 -12.02 17.81
C SER A 279 8.40 -11.44 17.87
N THR A 280 7.34 -12.24 17.86
CA THR A 280 5.96 -11.71 17.81
C THR A 280 5.64 -10.79 19.00
N GLU A 281 6.00 -11.17 20.23
CA GLU A 281 5.79 -10.31 21.40
C GLU A 281 6.63 -9.03 21.35
N THR A 282 7.92 -9.15 21.01
CA THR A 282 8.78 -7.96 20.84
C THR A 282 8.30 -7.03 19.72
N LEU A 283 7.65 -7.60 18.68
CA LEU A 283 7.11 -6.88 17.55
C LEU A 283 5.85 -6.10 17.91
N ILE A 284 5.01 -6.65 18.79
CA ILE A 284 3.82 -5.97 19.33
C ILE A 284 4.24 -4.90 20.33
N ASP A 285 5.15 -5.21 21.26
CA ASP A 285 5.50 -4.32 22.36
C ASP A 285 6.36 -3.12 21.93
N HIS A 286 7.22 -3.29 20.92
CA HIS A 286 8.20 -2.26 20.54
C HIS A 286 8.00 -1.68 19.14
N MET A 287 7.07 -2.24 18.34
CA MET A 287 6.78 -1.85 16.95
C MET A 287 8.05 -1.50 16.13
N PRO A 288 8.82 -2.53 15.71
CA PRO A 288 10.11 -2.33 15.05
C PRO A 288 9.99 -1.44 13.81
N SER A 289 11.08 -0.77 13.42
CA SER A 289 11.10 0.16 12.28
C SER A 289 10.55 -0.44 10.98
N VAL A 290 10.70 -1.75 10.75
CA VAL A 290 10.11 -2.45 9.59
C VAL A 290 8.57 -2.36 9.54
N ILE A 291 7.90 -2.09 10.67
CA ILE A 291 6.45 -1.89 10.79
C ILE A 291 6.12 -0.41 11.01
N SER A 292 6.82 0.26 11.93
CA SER A 292 6.51 1.64 12.27
C SER A 292 6.82 2.62 11.14
N CYS A 293 7.86 2.38 10.32
CA CYS A 293 8.15 3.24 9.16
C CYS A 293 7.01 3.18 8.12
N PRO A 294 6.56 2.01 7.61
CA PRO A 294 5.38 1.93 6.76
C PRO A 294 4.14 2.61 7.35
N ALA A 295 3.89 2.41 8.65
CA ALA A 295 2.68 2.94 9.31
C ALA A 295 2.70 4.47 9.42
N LYS A 296 3.86 5.07 9.74
CA LYS A 296 4.05 6.52 9.69
C LYS A 296 3.94 7.06 8.28
N ILE A 297 4.50 6.37 7.29
CA ILE A 297 4.37 6.76 5.88
C ILE A 297 2.89 6.77 5.50
N LEU A 298 2.11 5.76 5.91
CA LEU A 298 0.68 5.69 5.65
C LEU A 298 -0.03 6.88 6.27
N ARG A 299 0.12 7.08 7.58
CA ARG A 299 -0.51 8.19 8.30
C ARG A 299 -0.17 9.55 7.68
N LEU A 300 1.10 9.77 7.31
CA LEU A 300 1.50 11.02 6.67
C LEU A 300 0.92 11.19 5.26
N TRP A 301 0.74 10.12 4.50
CA TRP A 301 0.09 10.18 3.19
C TRP A 301 -1.40 10.43 3.31
N ASP A 302 -2.04 9.79 4.28
CA ASP A 302 -3.45 9.92 4.61
C ASP A 302 -3.77 11.37 5.02
N ASP A 303 -3.08 11.89 6.05
CA ASP A 303 -3.27 13.24 6.59
C ASP A 303 -2.81 14.36 5.62
N MET A 304 -1.96 14.03 4.65
CA MET A 304 -1.54 14.97 3.60
C MET A 304 -2.59 15.05 2.47
N GLY A 305 -3.36 13.98 2.30
CA GLY A 305 -4.49 13.92 1.38
C GLY A 305 -5.69 14.70 1.93
N SER A 306 -6.55 15.14 1.02
CA SER A 306 -7.90 15.59 1.36
C SER A 306 -8.86 14.42 1.18
N ALA A 307 -8.77 13.39 2.02
CA ALA A 307 -9.59 12.18 1.90
C ALA A 307 -11.10 12.50 2.10
N LYS A 308 -11.76 13.01 1.05
CA LYS A 308 -13.22 13.09 0.96
C LYS A 308 -13.89 11.71 0.80
N ASP A 309 -13.09 10.64 0.81
CA ASP A 309 -13.58 9.26 0.88
C ASP A 309 -14.34 9.00 2.20
N GLU A 310 -14.12 9.86 3.19
CA GLU A 310 -14.80 9.87 4.45
C GLU A 310 -15.91 10.91 4.42
N ALA A 311 -17.12 10.49 4.79
CA ALA A 311 -18.24 11.40 5.08
C ALA A 311 -18.01 12.19 6.39
N GLN A 312 -16.75 12.38 6.77
CA GLN A 312 -16.33 13.11 7.94
C GLN A 312 -16.39 14.59 7.59
N GLU A 313 -17.22 15.35 8.30
CA GLU A 313 -17.41 16.79 8.08
C GLU A 313 -16.19 17.62 8.54
N GLY A 314 -14.97 17.08 8.46
CA GLY A 314 -13.72 17.70 8.92
C GLY A 314 -13.61 17.81 10.44
N ILE A 315 -14.18 16.84 11.16
CA ILE A 315 -14.20 16.79 12.63
C ILE A 315 -12.95 16.05 13.16
N ASP A 316 -12.30 15.25 12.32
CA ASP A 316 -11.04 14.58 12.61
C ASP A 316 -9.85 15.55 12.46
N GLY A 317 -8.86 15.43 13.35
CA GLY A 317 -7.67 16.27 13.31
C GLY A 317 -6.58 15.61 12.46
N SER A 318 -6.11 16.26 11.40
CA SER A 318 -4.98 15.77 10.59
C SER A 318 -3.63 16.28 11.11
N TYR A 319 -2.54 15.52 10.91
CA TYR A 319 -1.18 16.01 11.19
C TYR A 319 -0.89 17.35 10.50
N ARG A 320 -1.42 17.56 9.30
CA ARG A 320 -1.27 18.80 8.53
C ARG A 320 -1.87 19.99 9.27
N ASP A 321 -3.06 19.83 9.85
CA ASP A 321 -3.75 20.89 10.59
C ASP A 321 -3.01 21.23 11.89
N PHE A 322 -2.56 20.21 12.63
CA PHE A 322 -1.72 20.42 13.81
C PHE A 322 -0.42 21.15 13.48
N TYR A 323 0.27 20.76 12.41
CA TYR A 323 1.51 21.42 11.99
C TYR A 323 1.29 22.90 11.66
N LEU A 324 0.20 23.24 10.95
CA LEU A 324 -0.14 24.63 10.62
C LEU A 324 -0.53 25.43 11.86
N MET A 325 -1.25 24.82 12.82
CA MET A 325 -1.59 25.44 14.09
C MET A 325 -0.34 25.75 14.93
N GLU A 326 0.60 24.82 15.00
CA GLU A 326 1.87 24.98 15.72
C GLU A 326 2.85 25.93 15.02
N ASN A 327 2.70 26.11 13.70
CA ASN A 327 3.57 26.95 12.88
C ASN A 327 2.77 28.01 12.08
N PRO A 328 2.21 29.05 12.72
CA PRO A 328 1.31 30.02 12.05
C PRO A 328 1.93 30.83 10.91
N ARG A 329 3.25 30.76 10.71
CA ARG A 329 3.97 31.41 9.61
C ARG A 329 4.05 30.54 8.35
N CYS A 330 3.74 29.25 8.46
CA CYS A 330 3.78 28.29 7.37
C CYS A 330 2.43 28.25 6.65
N GLY A 331 2.47 28.14 5.33
CA GLY A 331 1.29 27.88 4.51
C GLY A 331 1.08 26.38 4.24
N PRO A 332 -0.04 26.02 3.61
CA PRO A 332 -0.34 24.66 3.14
C PRO A 332 0.81 23.94 2.42
N SER A 333 1.55 24.65 1.56
CA SER A 333 2.66 24.05 0.79
C SER A 333 3.88 23.75 1.66
N ASP A 334 4.11 24.55 2.70
CA ASP A 334 5.21 24.34 3.64
C ASP A 334 4.95 23.10 4.51
N ALA A 335 3.70 22.91 4.94
CA ALA A 335 3.26 21.71 5.64
C ALA A 335 3.42 20.47 4.75
N GLU A 336 2.96 20.52 3.50
CA GLU A 336 3.13 19.41 2.55
C GLU A 336 4.61 19.08 2.32
N ALA A 337 5.47 20.09 2.12
CA ALA A 337 6.90 19.90 1.95
C ALA A 337 7.55 19.26 3.20
N HIS A 338 7.13 19.68 4.39
CA HIS A 338 7.58 19.09 5.65
C HIS A 338 7.17 17.62 5.79
N MET A 339 5.90 17.30 5.49
CA MET A 339 5.39 15.92 5.53
C MET A 339 6.09 15.02 4.51
N ARG A 340 6.33 15.51 3.28
CA ARG A 340 7.13 14.79 2.28
C ARG A 340 8.57 14.54 2.75
N SER A 341 9.15 15.47 3.51
CA SER A 341 10.48 15.28 4.13
C SER A 341 10.47 14.21 5.22
N LEU A 342 9.41 14.14 6.03
CA LEU A 342 9.21 13.06 7.01
C LEU A 342 9.07 11.70 6.32
N ILE A 343 8.22 11.61 5.29
CA ILE A 343 8.04 10.40 4.47
C ILE A 343 9.40 9.92 3.91
N ALA A 344 10.22 10.84 3.38
CA ALA A 344 11.54 10.49 2.87
C ALA A 344 12.46 9.90 3.95
N ARG A 345 12.46 10.45 5.18
CA ARG A 345 13.24 9.92 6.31
C ARG A 345 12.77 8.52 6.72
N GLU A 346 11.46 8.29 6.77
CA GLU A 346 10.93 6.96 7.12
C GLU A 346 11.24 5.92 6.03
N TRP A 347 11.29 6.31 4.75
CA TRP A 347 11.78 5.46 3.67
C TRP A 347 13.26 5.08 3.83
N GLU A 348 14.10 6.03 4.26
CA GLU A 348 15.52 5.77 4.52
C GLU A 348 15.73 4.77 5.66
N GLU A 349 14.98 4.92 6.76
CA GLU A 349 15.06 3.95 7.86
C GLU A 349 14.48 2.58 7.47
N LEU A 350 13.40 2.54 6.70
CA LEU A 350 12.88 1.28 6.14
C LEU A 350 13.90 0.59 5.23
N ASN A 351 14.61 1.36 4.39
CA ASN A 351 15.71 0.85 3.57
C ASN A 351 16.82 0.27 4.44
N ARG A 352 17.20 0.95 5.52
CA ARG A 352 18.21 0.47 6.47
C ARG A 352 17.81 -0.85 7.11
N GLU A 353 16.56 -0.98 7.53
CA GLU A 353 16.03 -2.24 8.07
C GLU A 353 16.10 -3.38 7.04
N CYS A 354 15.60 -3.13 5.84
CA CYS A 354 15.47 -4.16 4.82
C CYS A 354 16.81 -4.59 4.21
N LEU A 355 17.76 -3.66 4.05
CA LEU A 355 19.02 -3.91 3.36
C LEU A 355 20.17 -4.29 4.31
N CYS A 356 20.22 -3.70 5.51
CA CYS A 356 21.36 -3.82 6.41
C CYS A 356 21.12 -4.73 7.62
N ARG A 357 20.00 -4.56 8.33
CA ARG A 357 19.79 -5.22 9.64
C ARG A 357 19.40 -6.69 9.52
N ARG A 358 18.68 -7.07 8.45
CA ARG A 358 18.28 -8.47 8.15
C ARG A 358 17.64 -9.22 9.34
N THR A 359 17.00 -8.50 10.24
CA THR A 359 16.36 -9.02 11.46
C THR A 359 15.18 -9.93 11.15
N PHE A 360 14.53 -9.70 10.01
CA PHE A 360 13.30 -10.38 9.59
C PHE A 360 13.52 -11.19 8.31
N SER A 361 12.64 -12.17 8.07
CA SER A 361 12.68 -12.98 6.85
C SER A 361 12.51 -12.14 5.60
N SER A 362 13.09 -12.58 4.48
CA SER A 362 12.96 -11.87 3.20
C SER A 362 11.50 -11.73 2.74
N ASN A 363 10.65 -12.70 3.05
CA ASN A 363 9.24 -12.64 2.70
C ASN A 363 8.52 -11.52 3.48
N PHE A 364 8.82 -11.38 4.77
CA PHE A 364 8.21 -10.34 5.59
C PHE A 364 8.73 -8.93 5.22
N THR A 365 10.05 -8.77 5.03
CA THR A 365 10.61 -7.48 4.62
C THR A 365 10.12 -7.05 3.23
N HIS A 366 9.95 -7.99 2.29
CA HIS A 366 9.32 -7.71 1.01
C HIS A 366 7.85 -7.31 1.15
N ALA A 367 7.08 -7.95 2.04
CA ALA A 367 5.71 -7.54 2.32
C ALA A 367 5.66 -6.10 2.86
N CYS A 368 6.51 -5.75 3.84
CA CYS A 368 6.61 -4.38 4.36
C CYS A 368 6.99 -3.36 3.27
N LEU A 369 7.97 -3.67 2.42
CA LEU A 369 8.33 -2.80 1.30
C LEU A 369 7.18 -2.64 0.30
N ASN A 370 6.51 -3.73 -0.05
CA ASN A 370 5.44 -3.72 -1.04
C ASN A 370 4.18 -3.00 -0.55
N ILE A 371 3.78 -3.19 0.71
CA ILE A 371 2.66 -2.44 1.27
C ILE A 371 2.99 -0.96 1.33
N THR A 372 4.25 -0.60 1.62
CA THR A 372 4.70 0.80 1.66
C THR A 372 4.63 1.47 0.28
N ARG A 373 4.96 0.72 -0.78
CA ARG A 373 4.79 1.17 -2.18
C ARG A 373 3.33 1.38 -2.56
N MET A 374 2.42 0.62 -1.93
CA MET A 374 0.99 0.74 -2.19
C MET A 374 0.38 1.99 -1.54
N ILE A 375 0.95 2.50 -0.45
CA ILE A 375 0.44 3.69 0.26
C ILE A 375 0.30 4.88 -0.68
N SER A 376 1.35 5.26 -1.41
CA SER A 376 1.26 6.40 -2.31
C SER A 376 0.20 6.20 -3.40
N VAL A 377 -0.01 4.96 -3.86
CA VAL A 377 -1.05 4.63 -4.85
C VAL A 377 -2.46 4.79 -4.28
N MET A 378 -2.65 4.51 -2.99
CA MET A 378 -3.95 4.60 -2.30
C MET A 378 -4.33 6.02 -1.89
N TYR A 379 -3.35 6.90 -1.70
CA TYR A 379 -3.58 8.26 -1.15
C TYR A 379 -3.15 9.40 -2.09
N SER A 380 -2.62 9.11 -3.28
CA SER A 380 -2.28 10.13 -4.29
C SER A 380 -3.47 10.48 -5.21
N TYR A 381 -4.47 11.18 -4.66
CA TYR A 381 -5.57 11.70 -5.44
C TYR A 381 -5.11 12.79 -6.41
N ASN A 382 -5.62 12.75 -7.64
CA ASN A 382 -5.45 13.86 -8.58
C ASN A 382 -6.43 15.01 -8.27
N LYS A 383 -6.39 16.08 -9.05
CA LYS A 383 -7.28 17.25 -8.85
C LYS A 383 -8.75 16.93 -9.02
N GLU A 384 -9.07 15.89 -9.79
CA GLU A 384 -10.42 15.35 -9.99
C GLU A 384 -10.80 14.31 -8.93
N HIS A 385 -10.01 14.16 -7.86
CA HIS A 385 -10.23 13.22 -6.77
C HIS A 385 -10.21 11.74 -7.18
N ARG A 386 -9.36 11.40 -8.16
CA ARG A 386 -9.21 10.05 -8.70
C ARG A 386 -7.85 9.45 -8.38
N LEU A 387 -7.85 8.15 -8.14
CA LEU A 387 -6.65 7.32 -7.95
C LEU A 387 -6.29 6.62 -9.26
N LEU A 388 -5.72 7.35 -10.21
CA LEU A 388 -5.51 6.85 -11.59
C LEU A 388 -4.68 5.56 -11.66
N VAL A 389 -3.66 5.43 -10.82
CA VAL A 389 -2.83 4.21 -10.75
C VAL A 389 -3.67 3.05 -10.20
N LEU A 390 -4.46 3.28 -9.16
CA LEU A 390 -5.37 2.29 -8.58
C LEU A 390 -6.42 1.82 -9.60
N GLU A 391 -7.03 2.75 -10.33
CA GLU A 391 -8.00 2.46 -11.39
C GLU A 391 -7.38 1.66 -12.54
N ASP A 392 -6.12 1.92 -12.89
CA ASP A 392 -5.39 1.14 -13.88
C ASP A 392 -5.14 -0.30 -13.40
N PHE A 393 -4.77 -0.49 -12.12
CA PHE A 393 -4.74 -1.82 -11.50
C PHE A 393 -6.12 -2.49 -11.46
N ALA A 394 -7.18 -1.74 -11.18
CA ALA A 394 -8.56 -2.24 -11.19
C ALA A 394 -8.91 -2.80 -12.56
N ARG A 395 -8.60 -2.03 -13.61
CA ARG A 395 -8.82 -2.41 -15.00
C ARG A 395 -8.05 -3.65 -15.38
N MET A 396 -6.80 -3.78 -14.92
CA MET A 396 -5.99 -4.99 -15.13
C MET A 396 -6.67 -6.24 -14.54
N LEU A 397 -7.30 -6.12 -13.36
CA LEU A 397 -8.02 -7.22 -12.73
C LEU A 397 -9.36 -7.55 -13.40
N LEU A 398 -10.08 -6.53 -13.88
CA LEU A 398 -11.48 -6.65 -14.28
C LEU A 398 -11.71 -6.85 -15.79
N HIS A 399 -10.84 -6.38 -16.68
CA HIS A 399 -11.08 -6.46 -18.13
C HIS A 399 -10.40 -7.65 -18.79
N GLU A 400 -11.11 -8.42 -19.63
CA GLU A 400 -10.51 -9.36 -20.58
C GLU A 400 -9.61 -8.63 -21.60
N ASN A 401 -8.40 -9.16 -21.82
CA ASN A 401 -7.36 -8.75 -22.78
C ASN A 401 -6.54 -7.46 -22.53
N THR A 402 -5.30 -7.64 -22.07
CA THR A 402 -4.20 -6.68 -22.23
C THR A 402 -3.08 -7.30 -23.07
N CYS A 403 -3.28 -7.42 -24.39
CA CYS A 403 -2.20 -7.45 -25.40
C CYS A 403 -2.65 -7.52 -26.89
N ALA A 404 -3.87 -7.12 -27.24
CA ALA A 404 -4.27 -7.01 -28.66
C ALA A 404 -4.95 -5.67 -28.94
N LYS A 405 -4.73 -5.15 -30.16
CA LYS A 405 -5.10 -3.82 -30.65
C LYS A 405 -6.57 -3.41 -30.36
N PRO A 406 -6.88 -2.09 -30.34
CA PRO A 406 -8.20 -1.57 -29.93
C PRO A 406 -9.41 -1.94 -30.80
N ASP A 407 -9.25 -2.58 -31.96
CA ASP A 407 -10.29 -2.57 -33.00
C ASP A 407 -11.24 -3.79 -33.01
N LEU A 408 -11.36 -4.56 -31.92
CA LEU A 408 -12.29 -5.70 -31.86
C LEU A 408 -13.03 -5.82 -30.52
N PHE A 409 -13.72 -4.76 -30.10
CA PHE A 409 -14.51 -4.74 -28.86
C PHE A 409 -15.94 -4.26 -29.10
N HIS A 410 -16.75 -5.04 -29.83
CA HIS A 410 -18.18 -4.75 -29.95
C HIS A 410 -19.15 -5.90 -29.65
N SER A 411 -18.69 -7.05 -29.15
CA SER A 411 -19.62 -8.13 -28.75
C SER A 411 -19.04 -9.02 -27.66
N LEU A 412 -19.28 -8.70 -26.38
CA LEU A 412 -19.36 -9.63 -25.23
C LEU A 412 -19.58 -8.87 -23.90
N LEU A 413 -20.57 -7.98 -23.86
CA LEU A 413 -21.09 -7.37 -22.62
C LEU A 413 -22.59 -7.62 -22.52
N VAL A 414 -22.99 -8.86 -22.25
CA VAL A 414 -24.40 -9.17 -21.94
C VAL A 414 -24.60 -9.90 -20.60
N ASP A 415 -23.62 -10.60 -20.01
CA ASP A 415 -23.91 -11.43 -18.82
C ASP A 415 -23.09 -11.15 -17.54
N THR A 416 -22.49 -9.97 -17.42
CA THR A 416 -22.01 -9.49 -16.11
C THR A 416 -22.65 -8.15 -15.78
N ASN A 417 -23.87 -8.21 -15.21
CA ASN A 417 -24.44 -7.10 -14.43
C ASN A 417 -23.52 -6.82 -13.23
N VAL A 418 -22.46 -6.06 -13.47
CA VAL A 418 -21.81 -5.23 -12.46
C VAL A 418 -22.43 -3.86 -12.63
N ASP A 419 -23.40 -3.56 -11.78
CA ASP A 419 -24.06 -2.27 -11.76
C ASP A 419 -23.09 -1.23 -11.18
N ILE A 420 -22.33 -0.56 -12.05
CA ILE A 420 -21.46 0.59 -11.72
C ILE A 420 -22.29 1.90 -11.71
N LYS A 421 -23.63 1.84 -11.53
CA LYS A 421 -24.52 3.02 -11.57
C LYS A 421 -25.10 3.50 -10.22
N SER A 422 -24.57 3.10 -9.07
CA SER A 422 -25.00 3.74 -7.80
C SER A 422 -24.36 5.11 -7.54
N CYS A 423 -23.40 5.58 -8.34
CA CYS A 423 -23.03 6.99 -8.37
C CYS A 423 -23.97 7.79 -9.29
N LYS A 424 -25.18 8.09 -8.79
CA LYS A 424 -25.98 9.20 -9.30
C LYS A 424 -26.38 10.11 -8.14
N LEU A 425 -25.87 11.34 -8.25
CA LEU A 425 -26.45 12.56 -7.72
C LEU A 425 -27.97 12.55 -7.88
N ASP A 426 -28.69 12.87 -6.81
CA ASP A 426 -30.02 13.46 -6.92
C ASP A 426 -30.07 14.74 -6.07
N SER A 427 -30.30 15.84 -6.82
CA SER A 427 -30.73 17.21 -6.49
C SER A 427 -30.00 18.02 -5.42
#